data_AF-A0A7L4R9D1-F1
#
_entry.id   AF-A0A7L4R9D1-F1
#
_cell.length_a   1.000
_cell.length_b   1.000
_cell.length_c   1.000
_cell.angle_alpha   90.00
_cell.angle_beta   90.00
_cell.angle_gamma   90.00
#
_symmetry.space_group_name_H-M   'P 1'
#
loop_
_entity.id
_entity.type
_entity.pdbx_description
1 polymer ?
#
loop_
_entity_poly.entity_id
_entity_poly.type
_entity_poly.pdbx_seq_one_letter_code
_entity_poly.pdbx_strand_id
1 'polypeptide(L)'
;MHVMSSMEYSFIISELAPSLSGKRFSRIRKIGEKTYRMKIGSTEVLCELGVRMHATMYLEESQDTDKFAEKINKELDNARLLAIEQINKDRIVSFVFDRASLIMEMFGDGNAVLVCDGKTVCAHRYESWSDREIKVGSEYRPPKSAPSEKLEPTDKYIIVSLMRMPLGKQYALEALARAGIDEKRQGNKLTKEETTKLEQAISDIISNAKPFAFYDNGKLVDFALAPLSAYSSLEKREPATLSDVADAYYMHAEKPNPGLEKLLKRLEKQEERLAELKAEEKENKAKGDFIYAHYAEVEEAIKAAKSGKSKGKIDKKERSVELDLQ
;
A
#
# COMPACT_ATOMS: atom_id res chain seq x y z
N MET A 1 4.81 5.73 7.51
CA MET A 1 4.64 4.58 8.43
C MET A 1 4.55 3.32 7.59
N HIS A 2 5.36 2.33 7.94
CA HIS A 2 5.36 1.02 7.29
C HIS A 2 4.01 0.32 7.46
N VAL A 3 3.49 -0.25 6.38
CA VAL A 3 2.29 -1.10 6.40
C VAL A 3 2.73 -2.48 5.95
N MET A 4 2.52 -3.48 6.82
CA MET A 4 2.96 -4.83 6.54
C MET A 4 2.25 -5.41 5.31
N SER A 5 3.04 -6.08 4.49
CA SER A 5 2.66 -6.78 3.27
C SER A 5 2.20 -8.22 3.55
N SER A 6 1.58 -8.87 2.55
CA SER A 6 1.19 -10.30 2.67
C SER A 6 2.38 -11.21 2.97
N MET A 7 3.56 -10.93 2.39
CA MET A 7 4.79 -11.67 2.65
C MET A 7 5.23 -11.53 4.12
N GLU A 8 5.15 -10.32 4.68
CA GLU A 8 5.47 -10.07 6.09
C GLU A 8 4.47 -10.72 7.04
N TYR A 9 3.18 -10.77 6.68
CA TYR A 9 2.20 -11.55 7.45
C TYR A 9 2.49 -13.05 7.42
N SER A 10 2.87 -13.59 6.26
CA SER A 10 3.28 -15.00 6.15
C SER A 10 4.47 -15.30 7.08
N PHE A 11 5.48 -14.43 7.05
CA PHE A 11 6.67 -14.56 7.90
C PHE A 11 6.35 -14.45 9.38
N ILE A 12 5.64 -13.40 9.82
CA ILE A 12 5.33 -13.21 11.24
C ILE A 12 4.41 -14.31 11.79
N ILE A 13 3.52 -14.88 10.97
CA ILE A 13 2.72 -16.03 11.37
C ILE A 13 3.63 -17.23 11.65
N SER A 14 4.60 -17.50 10.77
CA SER A 14 5.58 -18.59 10.96
C SER A 14 6.45 -18.38 12.20
N GLU A 15 6.78 -17.13 12.52
CA GLU A 15 7.52 -16.74 13.73
C GLU A 15 6.69 -16.92 15.00
N LEU A 16 5.43 -16.51 14.99
CA LEU A 16 4.57 -16.52 16.17
C LEU A 16 3.97 -17.90 16.47
N ALA A 17 3.61 -18.67 15.44
CA ALA A 17 2.89 -19.93 15.58
C ALA A 17 3.53 -20.92 16.58
N PRO A 18 4.87 -21.14 16.61
CA PRO A 18 5.49 -22.05 17.58
C PRO A 18 5.24 -21.66 19.05
N SER A 19 5.14 -20.36 19.34
CA SER A 19 4.92 -19.86 20.70
C SER A 19 3.45 -19.82 21.10
N LEU A 20 2.54 -19.73 20.12
CA LEU A 20 1.11 -19.50 20.32
C LEU A 20 0.25 -20.75 20.17
N SER A 21 0.57 -21.61 19.21
CA SER A 21 -0.25 -22.80 18.90
C SER A 21 -0.33 -23.76 20.08
N GLY A 22 -1.53 -24.22 20.36
CA GLY A 22 -1.85 -25.06 21.50
C GLY A 22 -1.98 -24.33 22.84
N LYS A 23 -1.65 -23.03 22.92
CA LYS A 23 -1.84 -22.20 24.12
C LYS A 23 -3.28 -21.71 24.23
N ARG A 24 -3.64 -21.16 25.39
CA ARG A 24 -4.99 -20.68 25.65
C ARG A 24 -5.08 -19.16 25.49
N PHE A 25 -6.17 -18.72 24.89
CA PHE A 25 -6.59 -17.33 24.93
C PHE A 25 -6.75 -16.89 26.38
N SER A 26 -6.19 -15.73 26.72
CA SER A 26 -6.31 -15.14 28.05
C SER A 26 -7.19 -13.90 28.04
N ARG A 27 -6.89 -12.94 27.15
CA ARG A 27 -7.65 -11.69 27.03
C ARG A 27 -7.32 -10.97 25.74
N ILE A 28 -8.23 -10.13 25.28
CA ILE A 28 -8.00 -9.09 24.29
C ILE A 28 -8.40 -7.72 24.86
N ARG A 29 -7.64 -6.68 24.54
CA ARG A 29 -7.88 -5.30 24.95
C ARG A 29 -7.75 -4.37 23.76
N LYS A 30 -8.56 -3.33 23.73
CA LYS A 30 -8.41 -2.24 22.76
C LYS A 30 -7.48 -1.17 23.37
N ILE A 31 -6.39 -0.87 22.68
CA ILE A 31 -5.39 0.12 23.12
C ILE A 31 -5.35 1.36 22.21
N GLY A 32 -6.05 1.31 21.08
CA GLY A 32 -6.23 2.44 20.17
C GLY A 32 -7.47 2.24 19.30
N GLU A 33 -7.81 3.20 18.45
CA GLU A 33 -9.04 3.19 17.63
C GLU A 33 -9.23 1.88 16.85
N LYS A 34 -8.15 1.39 16.23
CA LYS A 34 -8.09 0.16 15.44
C LYS A 34 -7.01 -0.80 15.95
N THR A 35 -6.59 -0.63 17.20
CA THR A 35 -5.45 -1.36 17.76
C THR A 35 -5.89 -2.23 18.93
N TYR A 36 -5.61 -3.52 18.80
CA TYR A 36 -5.95 -4.54 19.79
C TYR A 36 -4.68 -5.23 20.28
N ARG A 37 -4.60 -5.48 21.58
CA ARG A 37 -3.59 -6.34 22.18
C ARG A 37 -4.24 -7.60 22.71
N MET A 38 -3.79 -8.75 22.23
CA MET A 38 -4.31 -10.07 22.58
C MET A 38 -3.24 -10.89 23.28
N LYS A 39 -3.57 -11.40 24.47
CA LYS A 39 -2.72 -12.31 25.23
C LYS A 39 -3.14 -13.75 24.97
N ILE A 40 -2.21 -14.56 24.47
CA ILE A 40 -2.36 -16.01 24.27
C ILE A 40 -1.17 -16.70 24.93
N GLY A 41 -1.43 -17.53 25.94
CA GLY A 41 -0.37 -18.05 26.81
C GLY A 41 0.38 -16.92 27.52
N SER A 42 1.69 -16.87 27.35
CA SER A 42 2.56 -15.80 27.88
C SER A 42 2.81 -14.66 26.90
N THR A 43 2.45 -14.83 25.63
CA THR A 43 2.76 -13.88 24.56
C THR A 43 1.66 -12.84 24.43
N GLU A 44 2.04 -11.57 24.34
CA GLU A 44 1.14 -10.46 24.00
C GLU A 44 1.34 -10.12 22.52
N VAL A 45 0.29 -10.26 21.71
CA VAL A 45 0.27 -9.98 20.28
C VAL A 45 -0.47 -8.67 20.07
N LEU A 46 0.20 -7.69 19.46
CA LEU A 46 -0.41 -6.42 19.08
C LEU A 46 -0.82 -6.48 17.62
N CYS A 47 -2.07 -6.12 17.35
CA CYS A 47 -2.65 -6.02 16.03
C CYS A 47 -3.23 -4.61 15.83
N GLU A 48 -2.65 -3.84 14.93
CA GLU A 48 -3.27 -2.62 14.42
C GLU A 48 -3.87 -2.93 13.05
N LEU A 49 -5.21 -2.96 13.01
CA LEU A 49 -5.95 -3.39 11.83
C LEU A 49 -5.57 -2.54 10.61
N GLY A 50 -5.31 -3.20 9.50
CA GLY A 50 -4.86 -2.55 8.26
C GLY A 50 -3.37 -2.21 8.19
N VAL A 51 -2.63 -2.32 9.31
CA VAL A 51 -1.26 -1.79 9.43
C VAL A 51 -0.25 -2.87 9.79
N ARG A 52 -0.39 -3.52 10.95
CA ARG A 52 0.65 -4.39 11.51
C ARG A 52 0.15 -5.47 12.48
N MET A 53 0.94 -6.53 12.62
CA MET A 53 0.79 -7.53 13.68
C MET A 53 2.18 -7.97 14.14
N HIS A 54 2.44 -7.98 15.45
CA HIS A 54 3.70 -8.48 16.01
C HIS A 54 3.56 -8.86 17.49
N ALA A 55 4.47 -9.69 18.02
CA ALA A 55 4.61 -9.80 19.46
C ALA A 55 5.12 -8.47 20.03
N THR A 56 4.68 -8.13 21.23
CA THR A 56 5.11 -6.91 21.93
C THR A 56 5.41 -7.18 23.38
N MET A 57 6.43 -6.50 23.90
CA MET A 57 6.72 -6.46 25.34
C MET A 57 6.15 -5.20 25.99
N TYR A 58 5.65 -4.24 25.20
CA TYR A 58 5.10 -2.98 25.70
C TYR A 58 3.65 -3.15 26.12
N LEU A 59 3.41 -2.93 27.41
CA LEU A 59 2.08 -3.03 28.01
C LEU A 59 1.45 -1.64 28.16
N GLU A 60 1.06 -1.02 27.04
CA GLU A 60 0.24 0.20 27.07
C GLU A 60 -1.07 -0.03 27.84
N GLU A 61 -1.55 1.02 28.50
CA GLU A 61 -2.82 0.99 29.21
C GLU A 61 -4.01 1.00 28.24
N SER A 62 -5.06 0.26 28.59
CA SER A 62 -6.28 0.19 27.79
C SER A 62 -7.03 1.50 27.94
N GLN A 63 -7.38 2.16 26.84
CA GLN A 63 -8.00 3.48 26.90
C GLN A 63 -9.51 3.42 27.23
N ASP A 64 -10.22 2.33 26.90
CA ASP A 64 -11.66 2.21 27.13
C ASP A 64 -12.18 0.77 27.20
N THR A 65 -13.42 0.61 27.69
CA THR A 65 -14.25 -0.58 27.49
C THR A 65 -14.72 -0.66 26.03
N ASP A 66 -14.34 -1.72 25.32
CA ASP A 66 -14.72 -1.95 23.92
C ASP A 66 -15.63 -3.17 23.81
N LYS A 67 -16.87 -2.97 23.34
CA LYS A 67 -17.89 -4.03 23.24
C LYS A 67 -17.44 -5.21 22.38
N PHE A 68 -16.65 -4.95 21.34
CA PHE A 68 -16.11 -6.01 20.48
C PHE A 68 -15.07 -6.85 21.25
N ALA A 69 -14.11 -6.21 21.91
CA ALA A 69 -13.13 -6.89 22.77
C ALA A 69 -13.80 -7.65 23.93
N GLU A 70 -14.81 -7.07 24.59
CA GLU A 70 -15.59 -7.74 25.65
C GLU A 70 -16.29 -8.99 25.14
N LYS A 71 -16.91 -8.90 23.95
CA LYS A 71 -17.56 -10.05 23.33
C LYS A 71 -16.53 -11.14 22.98
N ILE A 72 -15.38 -10.80 22.42
CA ILE A 72 -14.30 -11.77 22.18
C ILE A 72 -13.85 -12.41 23.50
N ASN A 73 -13.60 -11.62 24.54
CA ASN A 73 -13.19 -12.14 25.84
C ASN A 73 -14.19 -13.16 26.38
N LYS A 74 -15.49 -12.90 26.23
CA LYS A 74 -16.55 -13.83 26.66
C LYS A 74 -16.59 -15.10 25.82
N GLU A 75 -16.53 -14.99 24.49
CA GLU A 75 -16.69 -16.15 23.60
C GLU A 75 -15.42 -17.03 23.56
N LEU A 76 -14.24 -16.41 23.64
CA LEU A 76 -12.94 -17.08 23.60
C LEU A 76 -12.36 -17.39 24.98
N ASP A 77 -13.11 -17.18 26.08
CA ASP A 77 -12.60 -17.42 27.43
C ASP A 77 -12.00 -18.82 27.58
N ASN A 78 -10.72 -18.89 27.92
CA ASN A 78 -9.97 -20.14 28.04
C ASN A 78 -9.96 -21.01 26.76
N ALA A 79 -10.31 -20.49 25.57
CA ALA A 79 -10.26 -21.22 24.31
C ALA A 79 -8.83 -21.61 23.95
N ARG A 80 -8.63 -22.83 23.43
CA ARG A 80 -7.32 -23.26 22.95
C ARG A 80 -7.12 -22.78 21.51
N LEU A 81 -6.04 -22.05 21.26
CA LEU A 81 -5.61 -21.73 19.90
C LEU A 81 -5.05 -23.00 19.25
N LEU A 82 -5.62 -23.40 18.12
CA LEU A 82 -5.19 -24.56 17.35
C LEU A 82 -4.12 -24.17 16.32
N ALA A 83 -4.35 -23.07 15.61
CA ALA A 83 -3.47 -22.59 14.55
C ALA A 83 -3.58 -21.07 14.36
N ILE A 84 -2.57 -20.51 13.70
CA ILE A 84 -2.61 -19.16 13.14
C ILE A 84 -2.34 -19.32 11.66
N GLU A 85 -3.25 -18.84 10.83
CA GLU A 85 -3.25 -19.11 9.40
C GLU A 85 -3.46 -17.83 8.61
N GLN A 86 -2.93 -17.81 7.39
CA GLN A 86 -3.18 -16.74 6.43
C GLN A 86 -4.27 -17.19 5.45
N ILE A 87 -5.35 -16.40 5.33
CA ILE A 87 -6.43 -16.71 4.39
C ILE A 87 -6.03 -16.21 2.99
N ASN A 88 -6.12 -17.10 1.99
CA ASN A 88 -5.88 -16.80 0.58
C ASN A 88 -4.50 -16.18 0.26
N LYS A 89 -3.49 -16.34 1.13
CA LYS A 89 -2.18 -15.65 1.02
C LYS A 89 -2.31 -14.12 0.92
N ASP A 90 -3.43 -13.57 1.39
CA ASP A 90 -3.66 -12.13 1.46
C ASP A 90 -3.34 -11.62 2.88
N ARG A 91 -3.49 -10.33 3.11
CA ARG A 91 -3.34 -9.69 4.42
C ARG A 91 -4.55 -9.97 5.30
N ILE A 92 -4.87 -11.24 5.51
CA ILE A 92 -5.96 -11.72 6.35
C ILE A 92 -5.42 -12.83 7.24
N VAL A 93 -5.42 -12.59 8.54
CA VAL A 93 -4.89 -13.53 9.55
C VAL A 93 -6.05 -14.14 10.31
N SER A 94 -6.09 -15.47 10.40
CA SER A 94 -7.06 -16.22 11.19
C SER A 94 -6.38 -16.85 12.40
N PHE A 95 -6.80 -16.44 13.60
CA PHE A 95 -6.50 -17.17 14.83
C PHE A 95 -7.59 -18.22 15.02
N VAL A 96 -7.28 -19.48 14.72
CA VAL A 96 -8.22 -20.60 14.77
C VAL A 96 -8.20 -21.19 16.17
N PHE A 97 -9.29 -21.00 16.92
CA PHE A 97 -9.51 -21.60 18.24
C PHE A 97 -10.38 -22.86 18.14
N ASP A 98 -10.42 -23.64 19.21
CA ASP A 98 -11.18 -24.90 19.32
C ASP A 98 -12.68 -24.80 19.01
N ARG A 99 -13.29 -23.61 19.13
CA ARG A 99 -14.73 -23.38 18.92
C ARG A 99 -15.07 -22.15 18.08
N ALA A 100 -14.06 -21.40 17.65
CA ALA A 100 -14.25 -20.10 16.99
C ALA A 100 -12.99 -19.71 16.21
N SER A 101 -13.11 -18.77 15.28
CA SER A 101 -11.97 -18.14 14.62
C SER A 101 -12.05 -16.63 14.80
N LEU A 102 -10.94 -16.00 15.22
CA LEU A 102 -10.79 -14.55 15.21
C LEU A 102 -10.03 -14.16 13.94
N ILE A 103 -10.74 -13.54 13.00
CA ILE A 103 -10.22 -13.16 11.69
C ILE A 103 -9.87 -11.68 11.73
N MET A 104 -8.63 -11.36 11.36
CA MET A 104 -8.08 -10.01 11.32
C MET A 104 -7.81 -9.65 9.86
N GLU A 105 -8.63 -8.76 9.30
CA GLU A 105 -8.42 -8.17 7.98
C GLU A 105 -7.41 -7.03 8.11
N MET A 106 -6.21 -7.25 7.59
CA MET A 106 -5.02 -6.41 7.75
C MET A 106 -4.72 -5.56 6.52
N PHE A 107 -5.76 -5.14 5.80
CA PHE A 107 -5.67 -4.27 4.62
C PHE A 107 -6.67 -3.11 4.70
N GLY A 108 -6.41 -2.04 3.94
CA GLY A 108 -7.28 -0.87 3.87
C GLY A 108 -7.52 -0.28 5.25
N ASP A 109 -8.79 -0.02 5.58
CA ASP A 109 -9.19 0.46 6.90
C ASP A 109 -9.14 -0.59 8.01
N GLY A 110 -8.89 -1.86 7.66
CA GLY A 110 -8.79 -2.98 8.58
C GLY A 110 -10.12 -3.40 9.21
N ASN A 111 -10.26 -4.68 9.55
CA ASN A 111 -11.41 -5.19 10.28
C ASN A 111 -11.01 -6.37 11.17
N ALA A 112 -11.81 -6.66 12.19
CA ALA A 112 -11.66 -7.85 13.00
C ALA A 112 -13.03 -8.49 13.16
N VAL A 113 -13.13 -9.80 12.96
CA VAL A 113 -14.39 -10.53 12.91
C VAL A 113 -14.24 -11.81 13.72
N LEU A 114 -15.07 -11.99 14.73
CA LEU A 114 -15.20 -13.26 15.44
C LEU A 114 -16.24 -14.12 14.71
N VAL A 115 -15.83 -15.34 14.36
CA VAL A 115 -16.64 -16.29 13.60
C VAL A 115 -16.78 -17.59 14.40
N CYS A 116 -18.01 -18.07 14.59
CA CYS A 116 -18.32 -19.38 15.17
C CYS A 116 -19.19 -20.15 14.20
N ASP A 117 -18.87 -21.43 13.93
CA ASP A 117 -19.58 -22.28 12.97
C ASP A 117 -19.78 -21.61 11.59
N GLY A 118 -18.74 -20.92 11.11
CA GLY A 118 -18.76 -20.16 9.85
C GLY A 118 -19.57 -18.87 9.87
N LYS A 119 -20.24 -18.53 10.98
CA LYS A 119 -21.09 -17.34 11.12
C LYS A 119 -20.44 -16.25 11.95
N THR A 120 -20.61 -15.00 11.52
CA THR A 120 -20.15 -13.81 12.23
C THR A 120 -20.89 -13.66 13.56
N VAL A 121 -20.16 -13.66 14.67
CA VAL A 121 -20.69 -13.42 16.02
C VAL A 121 -20.63 -11.93 16.37
N CYS A 122 -19.49 -11.30 16.12
CA CYS A 122 -19.31 -9.86 16.23
C CYS A 122 -18.17 -9.41 15.31
N ALA A 123 -18.16 -8.12 14.98
CA ALA A 123 -17.09 -7.50 14.20
C ALA A 123 -16.73 -6.12 14.76
N HIS A 124 -15.49 -5.70 14.52
CA HIS A 124 -15.04 -4.32 14.75
C HIS A 124 -15.85 -3.35 13.88
N ARG A 125 -16.06 -3.70 12.61
CA ARG A 125 -16.92 -2.98 11.67
C ARG A 125 -17.87 -3.94 10.95
N TYR A 126 -19.13 -3.53 10.86
CA TYR A 126 -20.15 -4.21 10.07
C TYR A 126 -20.30 -3.51 8.72
N GLU A 127 -20.22 -4.28 7.65
CA GLU A 127 -20.16 -3.75 6.29
C GLU A 127 -20.84 -4.70 5.31
N SER A 128 -21.49 -4.13 4.30
CA SER A 128 -22.14 -4.87 3.22
C SER A 128 -21.59 -4.38 1.89
N TRP A 129 -21.05 -5.29 1.09
CA TRP A 129 -20.61 -5.06 -0.28
C TRP A 129 -21.48 -5.83 -1.26
N SER A 130 -21.28 -5.61 -2.55
CA SER A 130 -21.99 -6.34 -3.61
C SER A 130 -21.75 -7.86 -3.57
N ASP A 131 -20.61 -8.29 -3.04
CA ASP A 131 -20.13 -9.67 -3.14
C ASP A 131 -19.95 -10.39 -1.79
N ARG A 132 -19.97 -9.67 -0.66
CA ARG A 132 -19.88 -10.21 0.70
C ARG A 132 -20.54 -9.29 1.73
N GLU A 133 -20.90 -9.83 2.89
CA GLU A 133 -21.45 -9.08 4.01
C GLU A 133 -20.84 -9.55 5.33
N ILE A 134 -20.42 -8.60 6.16
CA ILE A 134 -20.00 -8.81 7.55
C ILE A 134 -21.11 -8.27 8.44
N LYS A 135 -21.98 -9.17 8.90
CA LYS A 135 -23.13 -8.88 9.75
C LYS A 135 -23.36 -10.02 10.73
N VAL A 136 -23.85 -9.73 11.94
CA VAL A 136 -24.16 -10.79 12.93
C VAL A 136 -25.08 -11.86 12.32
N GLY A 137 -24.66 -13.12 12.43
CA GLY A 137 -25.36 -14.29 11.90
C GLY A 137 -25.11 -14.60 10.42
N SER A 138 -24.47 -13.70 9.65
CA SER A 138 -24.09 -13.98 8.26
C SER A 138 -22.87 -14.89 8.20
N GLU A 139 -22.78 -15.70 7.14
CA GLU A 139 -21.58 -16.49 6.85
C GLU A 139 -20.41 -15.55 6.53
N TYR A 140 -19.27 -15.72 7.20
CA TYR A 140 -18.07 -14.94 6.89
C TYR A 140 -17.46 -15.41 5.57
N ARG A 141 -17.12 -14.45 4.69
CA ARG A 141 -16.40 -14.70 3.45
C ARG A 141 -15.26 -13.69 3.29
N PRO A 142 -14.01 -14.14 3.00
CA PRO A 142 -12.94 -13.22 2.64
C PRO A 142 -13.26 -12.53 1.30
N PRO A 143 -12.55 -11.45 0.93
CA PRO A 143 -12.70 -10.81 -0.38
C PRO A 143 -12.52 -11.83 -1.52
N LYS A 144 -13.32 -11.71 -2.59
CA LYS A 144 -13.23 -12.62 -3.76
C LYS A 144 -11.90 -12.53 -4.50
N SER A 145 -11.28 -11.36 -4.49
CA SER A 145 -9.99 -11.14 -5.15
C SER A 145 -8.86 -11.68 -4.28
N ALA A 146 -8.35 -12.87 -4.61
CA ALA A 146 -7.15 -13.42 -3.98
C ALA A 146 -5.88 -13.04 -4.77
N PRO A 147 -4.74 -12.83 -4.10
CA PRO A 147 -3.45 -12.71 -4.75
C PRO A 147 -3.12 -13.92 -5.66
N SER A 148 -2.42 -13.68 -6.76
CA SER A 148 -1.89 -14.74 -7.62
C SER A 148 -0.45 -15.07 -7.24
N GLU A 149 -0.16 -16.35 -7.04
CA GLU A 149 1.22 -16.79 -6.76
C GLU A 149 2.10 -16.86 -8.00
N LYS A 150 1.49 -16.83 -9.18
CA LYS A 150 2.21 -16.87 -10.45
C LYS A 150 2.33 -15.47 -11.01
N LEU A 151 3.49 -15.17 -11.56
CA LEU A 151 3.68 -13.96 -12.33
C LEU A 151 2.86 -14.08 -13.62
N GLU A 152 1.87 -13.20 -13.77
CA GLU A 152 1.03 -13.12 -14.96
C GLU A 152 1.20 -11.72 -15.60
N PRO A 153 2.20 -11.54 -16.46
CA PRO A 153 2.43 -10.26 -17.12
C PRO A 153 1.25 -9.89 -18.02
N THR A 154 0.84 -8.62 -17.94
CA THR A 154 -0.25 -8.06 -18.75
C THR A 154 0.30 -7.04 -19.75
N ASP A 155 -0.57 -6.47 -20.58
CA ASP A 155 -0.23 -5.35 -21.46
C ASP A 155 0.04 -4.02 -20.72
N LYS A 156 -0.13 -3.98 -19.40
CA LYS A 156 0.22 -2.85 -18.52
C LYS A 156 1.68 -2.91 -18.08
N TYR A 157 2.11 -1.96 -17.25
CA TYR A 157 3.42 -1.98 -16.61
C TYR A 157 3.60 -3.22 -15.72
N ILE A 158 4.79 -3.82 -15.75
CA ILE A 158 5.12 -5.06 -15.04
C ILE A 158 4.84 -4.97 -13.53
N ILE A 159 5.06 -3.79 -12.93
CA ILE A 159 4.74 -3.55 -11.52
C ILE A 159 3.27 -3.83 -11.18
N VAL A 160 2.33 -3.61 -12.12
CA VAL A 160 0.90 -3.90 -11.90
C VAL A 160 0.64 -5.40 -11.74
N SER A 161 1.34 -6.23 -12.52
CA SER A 161 1.25 -7.69 -12.39
C SER A 161 1.90 -8.17 -11.08
N LEU A 162 3.06 -7.60 -10.71
CA LEU A 162 3.73 -7.94 -9.45
C LEU A 162 2.92 -7.53 -8.21
N MET A 163 2.18 -6.42 -8.27
CA MET A 163 1.30 -6.00 -7.18
C MET A 163 0.11 -6.94 -6.94
N ARG A 164 -0.19 -7.87 -7.87
CA ARG A 164 -1.17 -8.95 -7.66
C ARG A 164 -0.59 -10.15 -6.92
N MET A 165 0.72 -10.22 -6.80
CA MET A 165 1.39 -11.29 -6.05
C MET A 165 1.38 -10.97 -4.55
N PRO A 166 1.43 -11.99 -3.67
CA PRO A 166 1.44 -11.81 -2.22
C PRO A 166 2.81 -11.33 -1.68
N LEU A 167 3.47 -10.44 -2.42
CA LEU A 167 4.79 -9.89 -2.08
C LEU A 167 4.64 -8.57 -1.34
N GLY A 168 3.93 -7.61 -1.94
CA GLY A 168 3.95 -6.21 -1.51
C GLY A 168 4.92 -5.36 -2.33
N LYS A 169 4.68 -4.05 -2.37
CA LYS A 169 5.34 -3.13 -3.32
C LYS A 169 6.87 -3.11 -3.18
N GLN A 170 7.39 -3.03 -1.97
CA GLN A 170 8.84 -2.94 -1.74
C GLN A 170 9.59 -4.16 -2.27
N TYR A 171 9.04 -5.37 -2.08
CA TYR A 171 9.64 -6.62 -2.54
C TYR A 171 9.49 -6.79 -4.05
N ALA A 172 8.39 -6.31 -4.63
CA ALA A 172 8.22 -6.24 -6.08
C ALA A 172 9.25 -5.33 -6.74
N LEU A 173 9.49 -4.14 -6.17
CA LEU A 173 10.51 -3.21 -6.65
C LEU A 173 11.92 -3.77 -6.49
N GLU A 174 12.22 -4.44 -5.38
CA GLU A 174 13.51 -5.09 -5.16
C GLU A 174 13.73 -6.23 -6.15
N ALA A 175 12.72 -7.04 -6.45
CA ALA A 175 12.82 -8.10 -7.47
C ALA A 175 13.11 -7.52 -8.86
N LEU A 176 12.45 -6.42 -9.23
CA LEU A 176 12.71 -5.71 -10.49
C LEU A 176 14.13 -5.14 -10.54
N ALA A 177 14.60 -4.53 -9.45
CA ALA A 177 15.96 -4.00 -9.34
C ALA A 177 17.02 -5.11 -9.51
N ARG A 178 16.85 -6.25 -8.85
CA ARG A 178 17.73 -7.43 -9.00
C ARG A 178 17.71 -8.00 -10.41
N ALA A 179 16.56 -7.96 -11.08
CA ALA A 179 16.42 -8.42 -12.46
C ALA A 179 16.91 -7.39 -13.50
N GLY A 180 17.18 -6.15 -13.10
CA GLY A 180 17.54 -5.05 -14.00
C GLY A 180 16.40 -4.60 -14.91
N ILE A 181 15.14 -4.70 -14.44
CA ILE A 181 13.93 -4.39 -15.22
C ILE A 181 13.29 -3.12 -14.68
N ASP A 182 13.00 -2.16 -15.56
CA ASP A 182 12.28 -0.94 -15.21
C ASP A 182 10.81 -1.23 -14.81
N GLU A 183 10.31 -0.59 -13.76
CA GLU A 183 8.95 -0.83 -13.24
C GLU A 183 7.84 -0.52 -14.25
N LYS A 184 8.11 0.37 -15.23
CA LYS A 184 7.20 0.79 -16.30
C LYS A 184 7.41 -0.02 -17.59
N ARG A 185 8.28 -1.04 -17.59
CA ARG A 185 8.36 -2.01 -18.69
C ARG A 185 7.00 -2.66 -18.91
N GLN A 186 6.53 -2.71 -20.16
CA GLN A 186 5.28 -3.38 -20.49
C GLN A 186 5.40 -4.89 -20.22
N GLY A 187 4.50 -5.45 -19.40
CA GLY A 187 4.59 -6.81 -18.86
C GLY A 187 4.67 -7.88 -19.96
N ASN A 188 3.78 -7.81 -20.94
CA ASN A 188 3.73 -8.75 -22.07
C ASN A 188 4.87 -8.58 -23.09
N LYS A 189 5.77 -7.61 -22.89
CA LYS A 189 6.98 -7.39 -23.70
C LYS A 189 8.26 -7.86 -22.99
N LEU A 190 8.16 -8.50 -21.83
CA LEU A 190 9.30 -9.17 -21.21
C LEU A 190 9.72 -10.36 -22.08
N THR A 191 11.02 -10.47 -22.34
CA THR A 191 11.62 -11.64 -22.94
C THR A 191 11.59 -12.82 -21.98
N LYS A 192 11.74 -14.05 -22.49
CA LYS A 192 11.81 -15.24 -21.64
C LYS A 192 12.94 -15.14 -20.60
N GLU A 193 14.07 -14.58 -20.98
CA GLU A 193 15.22 -14.37 -20.08
C GLU A 193 14.89 -13.37 -18.96
N GLU A 194 14.28 -12.23 -19.29
CA GLU A 194 13.83 -11.25 -18.29
C GLU A 194 12.82 -11.85 -17.33
N THR A 195 11.84 -12.62 -17.83
CA THR A 195 10.85 -13.31 -16.99
C THR A 195 11.53 -14.29 -16.03
N THR A 196 12.45 -15.13 -16.51
CA THR A 196 13.17 -16.08 -15.67
C THR A 196 14.03 -15.37 -14.62
N LYS A 197 14.73 -14.28 -14.97
CA LYS A 197 15.50 -13.48 -13.99
C LYS A 197 14.60 -12.90 -12.91
N LEU A 198 13.42 -12.38 -13.29
CA LEU A 198 12.47 -11.81 -12.35
C LEU A 198 11.87 -12.87 -11.42
N GLU A 199 11.47 -14.03 -11.96
CA GLU A 199 10.97 -15.15 -11.15
C GLU A 199 12.03 -15.67 -10.17
N GLN A 200 13.30 -15.77 -10.61
CA GLN A 200 14.41 -16.14 -9.73
C GLN A 200 14.61 -15.10 -8.62
N ALA A 201 14.61 -13.80 -8.95
CA ALA A 201 14.75 -12.74 -7.95
C ALA A 201 13.63 -12.78 -6.90
N ILE A 202 12.38 -13.03 -7.33
CA ILE A 202 11.23 -13.22 -6.43
C ILE A 202 11.46 -14.44 -5.53
N SER A 203 11.83 -15.58 -6.11
CA SER A 203 12.07 -16.82 -5.38
C SER A 203 13.20 -16.66 -4.34
N ASP A 204 14.27 -15.96 -4.70
CA ASP A 204 15.41 -15.69 -3.82
C ASP A 204 15.02 -14.79 -2.64
N ILE A 205 14.19 -13.78 -2.86
CA ILE A 205 13.67 -12.90 -1.80
C ILE A 205 12.81 -13.70 -0.82
N ILE A 206 11.90 -14.55 -1.32
CA ILE A 206 11.02 -15.37 -0.47
C ILE A 206 11.83 -16.40 0.33
N SER A 207 12.72 -17.14 -0.35
CA SER A 207 13.42 -18.27 0.25
C SER A 207 14.47 -17.86 1.28
N ASN A 208 15.04 -16.66 1.12
CA ASN A 208 16.06 -16.11 2.03
C ASN A 208 15.48 -15.01 2.94
N ALA A 209 14.16 -14.95 3.08
CA ALA A 209 13.49 -13.95 3.90
C ALA A 209 14.01 -14.00 5.34
N LYS A 210 14.47 -12.87 5.87
CA LYS A 210 14.84 -12.69 7.27
C LYS A 210 14.76 -11.22 7.68
N PRO A 211 14.58 -10.90 8.97
CA PRO A 211 14.42 -9.52 9.41
C PRO A 211 15.66 -8.66 9.13
N PHE A 212 15.43 -7.45 8.64
CA PHE A 212 16.43 -6.39 8.51
C PHE A 212 15.84 -5.08 9.06
N ALA A 213 16.67 -4.33 9.76
CA ALA A 213 16.36 -2.99 10.25
C ALA A 213 17.25 -1.97 9.53
N PHE A 214 16.65 -0.86 9.07
CA PHE A 214 17.35 0.20 8.35
C PHE A 214 17.35 1.49 9.16
N TYR A 215 18.55 2.05 9.34
CA TYR A 215 18.79 3.22 10.16
C TYR A 215 19.34 4.38 9.33
N ASP A 216 18.80 5.57 9.56
CA ASP A 216 19.33 6.84 9.08
C ASP A 216 19.82 7.65 10.28
N ASN A 217 21.12 7.95 10.33
CA ASN A 217 21.75 8.70 11.44
C ASN A 217 21.38 8.16 12.84
N GLY A 218 21.35 6.83 12.99
CA GLY A 218 21.01 6.15 14.24
C GLY A 218 19.51 6.05 14.56
N LYS A 219 18.62 6.66 13.75
CA LYS A 219 17.17 6.52 13.86
C LYS A 219 16.68 5.35 13.01
N LEU A 220 15.89 4.45 13.60
CA LEU A 220 15.21 3.37 12.87
C LEU A 220 14.16 3.98 11.95
N VAL A 221 14.35 3.87 10.63
CA VAL A 221 13.48 4.50 9.63
C VAL A 221 12.63 3.50 8.86
N ASP A 222 13.04 2.24 8.78
CA ASP A 222 12.21 1.17 8.22
C ASP A 222 12.72 -0.24 8.57
N PHE A 223 11.96 -1.26 8.21
CA PHE A 223 12.34 -2.66 8.26
C PHE A 223 11.83 -3.45 7.05
N ALA A 224 12.47 -4.58 6.74
CA ALA A 224 12.03 -5.48 5.69
C ALA A 224 12.51 -6.91 5.93
N LEU A 225 12.07 -7.84 5.07
CA LEU A 225 12.50 -9.24 5.04
C LEU A 225 13.64 -9.53 4.06
N ALA A 226 14.16 -8.50 3.40
CA ALA A 226 15.29 -8.61 2.49
C ALA A 226 16.08 -7.29 2.51
N PRO A 227 17.38 -7.29 2.15
CA PRO A 227 18.07 -6.06 1.82
C PRO A 227 17.37 -5.41 0.63
N LEU A 228 17.02 -4.12 0.76
CA LEU A 228 16.35 -3.36 -0.28
C LEU A 228 17.32 -2.36 -0.90
N SER A 229 17.38 -2.33 -2.23
CA SER A 229 18.23 -1.42 -3.00
C SER A 229 17.88 0.05 -2.73
N ALA A 230 16.61 0.33 -2.44
CA ALA A 230 16.11 1.65 -2.01
C ALA A 230 16.75 2.14 -0.69
N TYR A 231 17.28 1.23 0.12
CA TYR A 231 17.91 1.51 1.42
C TYR A 231 19.42 1.23 1.40
N SER A 232 20.04 1.20 0.22
CA SER A 232 21.46 0.90 0.04
C SER A 232 22.40 1.88 0.75
N SER A 233 21.98 3.14 0.96
CA SER A 233 22.73 4.16 1.70
C SER A 233 22.49 4.14 3.21
N LEU A 234 21.55 3.33 3.69
CA LEU A 234 21.19 3.27 5.11
C LEU A 234 22.04 2.23 5.86
N GLU A 235 22.26 2.48 7.15
CA GLU A 235 22.87 1.48 8.01
C GLU A 235 21.89 0.31 8.18
N LYS A 236 22.37 -0.91 7.88
CA LYS A 236 21.57 -2.13 7.95
C LYS A 236 21.98 -2.97 9.15
N ARG A 237 21.00 -3.42 9.94
CA ARG A 237 21.18 -4.39 11.05
C ARG A 237 20.29 -5.61 10.84
N GLU A 238 20.65 -6.72 11.48
CA GLU A 238 19.89 -7.98 11.43
C GLU A 238 19.29 -8.27 12.83
N PRO A 239 18.04 -7.89 13.07
CA PRO A 239 17.30 -8.23 14.28
C PRO A 239 17.11 -9.75 14.43
N ALA A 240 16.91 -10.22 15.65
CA ALA A 240 16.66 -11.64 15.91
C ALA A 240 15.30 -12.09 15.35
N THR A 241 14.26 -11.26 15.48
CA THR A 241 12.91 -11.55 15.00
C THR A 241 12.29 -10.35 14.28
N LEU A 242 11.28 -10.61 13.45
CA LEU A 242 10.47 -9.58 12.83
C LEU A 242 9.65 -8.83 13.90
N SER A 243 9.20 -9.53 14.95
CA SER A 243 8.52 -8.89 16.08
C SER A 243 9.41 -7.85 16.78
N ASP A 244 10.70 -8.14 17.02
CA ASP A 244 11.61 -7.21 17.71
C ASP A 244 11.74 -5.87 16.96
N VAL A 245 11.94 -5.95 15.64
CA VAL A 245 12.10 -4.74 14.83
C VAL A 245 10.78 -4.01 14.61
N ALA A 246 9.67 -4.73 14.45
CA ALA A 246 8.35 -4.12 14.37
C ALA A 246 8.02 -3.38 15.67
N ASP A 247 8.21 -4.00 16.84
CA ASP A 247 7.93 -3.39 18.15
C ASP A 247 8.76 -2.11 18.34
N ALA A 248 10.05 -2.15 17.99
CA ALA A 248 10.94 -0.97 18.05
C ALA A 248 10.57 0.13 17.05
N TYR A 249 10.24 -0.24 15.79
CA TYR A 249 9.87 0.70 14.74
C TYR A 249 8.60 1.44 15.09
N TYR A 250 7.55 0.71 15.45
CA TYR A 250 6.23 1.29 15.64
C TYR A 250 6.04 2.02 16.97
N MET A 251 6.89 1.78 17.97
CA MET A 251 6.91 2.58 19.20
C MET A 251 7.31 4.05 18.93
N HIS A 252 8.17 4.27 17.93
CA HIS A 252 8.67 5.61 17.58
C HIS A 252 8.13 6.13 16.24
N ALA A 253 7.34 5.32 15.53
CA ALA A 253 6.75 5.71 14.28
C ALA A 253 5.73 6.82 14.52
N GLU A 254 5.98 8.00 13.94
CA GLU A 254 4.95 9.03 13.86
C GLU A 254 3.74 8.48 13.11
N LYS A 255 2.54 8.62 13.70
CA LYS A 255 1.30 8.25 13.03
C LYS A 255 1.16 9.11 11.77
N PRO A 256 1.07 8.50 10.58
CA PRO A 256 0.95 9.26 9.35
C PRO A 256 -0.36 10.04 9.44
N ASN A 257 -0.29 11.35 9.24
CA ASN A 257 -1.48 12.17 9.09
C ASN A 257 -1.91 12.06 7.62
N PRO A 258 -2.97 11.28 7.27
CA PRO A 258 -3.33 11.04 5.88
C PRO A 258 -3.78 12.33 5.17
N GLY A 259 -4.25 13.31 5.94
CA GLY A 259 -4.51 14.66 5.44
C GLY A 259 -3.26 15.33 4.92
N LEU A 260 -2.14 15.19 5.64
CA LEU A 260 -0.86 15.80 5.28
C LEU A 260 -0.27 15.20 4.00
N GLU A 261 -0.27 13.88 3.83
CA GLU A 261 0.29 13.25 2.62
C GLU A 261 -0.52 13.61 1.36
N LYS A 262 -1.86 13.62 1.49
CA LYS A 262 -2.75 14.06 0.40
C LYS A 262 -2.58 15.54 0.08
N LEU A 263 -2.31 16.38 1.08
CA LEU A 263 -2.00 17.79 0.91
C LEU A 263 -0.65 17.99 0.20
N LEU A 264 0.39 17.23 0.57
CA LEU A 264 1.71 17.31 -0.06
C LEU A 264 1.68 16.89 -1.54
N LYS A 265 1.03 15.77 -1.88
CA LYS A 265 0.85 15.38 -3.30
C LYS A 265 0.03 16.39 -4.10
N ARG A 266 -0.92 17.07 -3.44
CA ARG A 266 -1.69 18.14 -4.07
C ARG A 266 -0.82 19.39 -4.29
N LEU A 267 0.04 19.71 -3.33
CA LEU A 267 0.98 20.83 -3.41
C LEU A 267 1.97 20.62 -4.57
N GLU A 268 2.58 19.45 -4.66
CA GLU A 268 3.51 19.10 -5.75
C GLU A 268 2.88 19.31 -7.14
N LYS A 269 1.66 18.78 -7.34
CA LYS A 269 0.91 19.01 -8.60
C LYS A 269 0.56 20.48 -8.85
N GLN A 270 0.31 21.25 -7.80
CA GLN A 270 0.04 22.68 -7.92
C GLN A 270 1.30 23.46 -8.28
N GLU A 271 2.47 23.07 -7.78
CA GLU A 271 3.75 23.66 -8.13
C GLU A 271 4.15 23.36 -9.58
N GLU A 272 3.98 22.11 -10.04
CA GLU A 272 4.15 21.75 -11.45
C GLU A 272 3.24 22.59 -12.36
N ARG A 273 1.94 22.68 -12.01
CA ARG A 273 0.98 23.49 -12.79
C ARG A 273 1.30 24.98 -12.76
N LEU A 274 1.80 25.50 -11.64
CA LEU A 274 2.23 26.89 -11.54
C LEU A 274 3.44 27.18 -12.43
N ALA A 275 4.38 26.24 -12.52
CA ALA A 275 5.53 26.35 -13.42
C ALA A 275 5.09 26.38 -14.90
N GLU A 276 4.17 25.52 -15.30
CA GLU A 276 3.57 25.53 -16.64
C GLU A 276 2.89 26.87 -16.95
N LEU A 277 2.03 27.35 -16.05
CA LEU A 277 1.29 28.60 -16.25
C LEU A 277 2.22 29.82 -16.35
N LYS A 278 3.33 29.84 -15.60
CA LYS A 278 4.34 30.91 -15.72
C LYS A 278 5.08 30.86 -17.05
N ALA A 279 5.33 29.67 -17.59
CA ALA A 279 5.92 29.51 -18.91
C ALA A 279 4.94 30.00 -20.00
N GLU A 280 3.67 29.61 -19.92
CA GLU A 280 2.60 30.07 -20.81
C GLU A 280 2.39 31.59 -20.72
N GLU A 281 2.43 32.18 -19.51
CA GLU A 281 2.35 33.64 -19.32
C GLU A 281 3.46 34.35 -20.07
N LYS A 282 4.70 33.90 -19.91
CA LYS A 282 5.86 34.49 -20.59
C LYS A 282 5.74 34.38 -22.11
N GLU A 283 5.32 33.23 -22.61
CA GLU A 283 5.13 32.99 -24.05
C GLU A 283 4.00 33.86 -24.62
N ASN A 284 2.84 33.89 -23.97
CA ASN A 284 1.68 34.68 -24.42
C ASN A 284 1.95 36.18 -24.34
N LYS A 285 2.70 36.63 -23.33
CA LYS A 285 3.15 38.02 -23.25
C LYS A 285 4.06 38.36 -24.42
N ALA A 286 5.05 37.52 -24.73
CA ALA A 286 5.92 37.73 -25.89
C ALA A 286 5.14 37.77 -27.21
N LYS A 287 4.16 36.86 -27.39
CA LYS A 287 3.25 36.87 -28.54
C LYS A 287 2.41 38.15 -28.61
N GLY A 288 1.86 38.59 -27.48
CA GLY A 288 1.07 39.81 -27.38
C GLY A 288 1.90 41.06 -27.70
N ASP A 289 3.10 41.16 -27.13
CA ASP A 289 4.06 42.24 -27.39
C ASP A 289 4.45 42.27 -28.88
N PHE A 290 4.67 41.11 -29.50
CA PHE A 290 4.96 40.99 -30.94
C PHE A 290 3.77 41.45 -31.80
N ILE A 291 2.56 40.98 -31.51
CA ILE A 291 1.34 41.43 -32.22
C ILE A 291 1.17 42.95 -32.07
N TYR A 292 1.41 43.49 -30.88
CA TYR A 292 1.30 44.93 -30.63
C TYR A 292 2.34 45.74 -31.40
N ALA A 293 3.59 45.27 -31.47
CA ALA A 293 4.64 45.90 -32.27
C ALA A 293 4.29 45.97 -33.76
N HIS A 294 3.57 44.96 -34.28
CA HIS A 294 3.14 44.86 -35.68
C HIS A 294 1.63 45.11 -35.88
N TYR A 295 1.01 45.90 -34.99
CA TYR A 295 -0.45 46.04 -34.93
C TYR A 295 -1.08 46.43 -36.28
N ALA A 296 -0.48 47.40 -36.99
CA ALA A 296 -1.00 47.89 -38.27
C ALA A 296 -0.99 46.81 -39.36
N GLU A 297 0.08 46.02 -39.44
CA GLU A 297 0.26 44.95 -40.43
C GLU A 297 -0.70 43.79 -40.16
N VAL A 298 -0.85 43.41 -38.88
CA VAL A 298 -1.81 42.40 -38.43
C VAL A 298 -3.24 42.85 -38.70
N GLU A 299 -3.59 44.11 -38.37
CA GLU A 299 -4.94 44.64 -38.60
C GLU A 299 -5.28 44.72 -40.10
N GLU A 300 -4.33 45.13 -40.94
CA GLU A 300 -4.50 45.17 -42.39
C GLU A 300 -4.71 43.75 -42.96
N ALA A 301 -3.93 42.77 -42.51
CA ALA A 301 -4.08 41.39 -42.94
C ALA A 301 -5.42 40.77 -42.52
N ILE A 302 -5.89 41.04 -41.30
CA ILE A 302 -7.23 40.62 -40.83
C ILE A 302 -8.33 41.26 -41.69
N LYS A 303 -8.23 42.55 -42.01
CA LYS A 303 -9.19 43.25 -42.90
C LYS A 303 -9.17 42.69 -44.32
N ALA A 304 -8.00 42.42 -44.88
CA ALA A 304 -7.85 41.80 -46.19
C ALA A 304 -8.51 40.42 -46.21
N ALA A 305 -8.19 39.55 -45.25
CA ALA A 305 -8.74 38.20 -45.17
C ALA A 305 -10.27 38.19 -45.03
N LYS A 306 -10.84 39.09 -44.21
CA LYS A 306 -12.31 39.25 -44.08
C LYS A 306 -13.00 39.74 -45.34
N SER A 307 -12.29 40.49 -46.21
CA SER A 307 -12.81 40.99 -47.49
C SER A 307 -12.53 40.05 -48.68
N GLY A 308 -11.94 38.88 -48.44
CA GLY A 308 -11.68 37.87 -49.46
C GLY A 308 -10.43 38.10 -50.31
N LYS A 309 -9.56 39.04 -49.93
CA LYS A 309 -8.25 39.30 -50.55
C LYS A 309 -7.14 38.84 -49.59
N SER A 310 -6.01 38.31 -50.07
CA SER A 310 -4.91 37.92 -49.16
C SER A 310 -3.58 38.57 -49.54
N LYS A 311 -2.79 38.91 -48.51
CA LYS A 311 -1.36 39.25 -48.59
C LYS A 311 -0.45 38.09 -48.11
N GLY A 312 -1.03 36.93 -47.76
CA GLY A 312 -0.32 35.75 -47.21
C GLY A 312 -1.05 34.43 -47.50
N LYS A 313 -0.53 33.30 -47.03
CA LYS A 313 -1.18 31.98 -47.22
C LYS A 313 -2.43 31.87 -46.35
N ILE A 314 -3.56 31.48 -46.95
CA ILE A 314 -4.83 31.27 -46.25
C ILE A 314 -5.13 29.78 -46.16
N ASP A 315 -5.39 29.29 -44.96
CA ASP A 315 -6.07 28.02 -44.73
C ASP A 315 -7.54 28.27 -44.41
N LYS A 316 -8.42 27.97 -45.36
CA LYS A 316 -9.86 28.17 -45.21
C LYS A 316 -10.51 27.14 -44.29
N LYS A 317 -9.90 25.97 -44.10
CA LYS A 317 -10.42 24.89 -43.26
C LYS A 317 -10.18 25.19 -41.78
N GLU A 318 -8.98 25.67 -41.47
CA GLU A 318 -8.58 26.07 -40.11
C GLU A 318 -8.90 27.55 -39.81
N ARG A 319 -9.40 28.31 -40.80
CA ARG A 319 -9.70 29.75 -40.71
C ARG A 319 -8.50 30.58 -40.24
N SER A 320 -7.31 30.28 -40.77
CA SER A 320 -6.06 30.93 -40.40
C SER A 320 -5.40 31.67 -41.59
N VAL A 321 -4.57 32.66 -41.26
CA VAL A 321 -3.77 33.45 -42.21
C VAL A 321 -2.34 33.47 -41.70
N GLU A 322 -1.39 33.08 -42.54
CA GLU A 322 0.04 33.07 -42.24
C GLU A 322 0.71 34.32 -42.83
N LEU A 323 1.47 35.03 -42.01
CA LEU A 323 2.14 36.29 -42.32
C LEU A 323 3.57 36.22 -41.82
N ASP A 324 4.52 36.54 -42.69
CA ASP A 324 5.91 36.74 -42.31
C ASP A 324 6.12 38.22 -41.98
N LEU A 325 6.29 38.53 -40.70
CA LEU A 325 6.57 39.87 -40.19
C LEU A 325 8.06 39.92 -39.80
N GLN A 326 8.78 40.97 -40.22
CA GLN A 326 10.22 41.13 -39.93
C GLN A 326 10.48 41.87 -38.63
#